data_AF-A0AAV8ZR53-F1
#
_entry.id   AF-A0AAV8ZR53-F1
#
_cell.length_a   1.000
_cell.length_b   1.000
_cell.length_c   1.000
_cell.angle_alpha   90.00
_cell.angle_beta   90.00
_cell.angle_gamma   90.00
#
_symmetry.space_group_name_H-M   'P 1'
#
loop_
_entity.id
_entity.type
_entity.pdbx_description
1 polymer ?
#
loop_
_entity_poly.entity_id
_entity_poly.type
_entity_poly.pdbx_seq_one_letter_code
_entity_poly.pdbx_strand_id
1 'polypeptide(L)'
;MLTKDFMYILYNDQPPNRKSKANKGHNKGVVMANNTSGFWLVHSVPHFPETGVSYIFPRTGAVFGQSFLCISMDLNNLNNVGIQLQYNEPEIYGQDINSNLKNSLPDLAKAAANVTIQNAPWYHVMNIVSRKGTQFLSFAKTRNFNKDLYEDLVAPSLETDLFVETWPNGPGRLQSNCTKRFK
;
A
#
# COMPACT_ATOMS: atom_id res chain seq x y z
N MET A 1 -12.27 15.76 27.80
CA MET A 1 -11.54 15.58 26.53
C MET A 1 -12.26 14.52 25.74
N LEU A 2 -12.80 14.83 24.56
CA LEU A 2 -13.32 13.81 23.65
C LEU A 2 -12.10 13.03 23.13
N THR A 3 -12.00 11.75 23.49
CA THR A 3 -11.00 10.87 22.90
C THR A 3 -11.34 10.71 21.42
N LYS A 4 -10.38 11.02 20.54
CA LYS A 4 -10.55 10.86 19.11
C LYS A 4 -10.53 9.36 18.82
N ASP A 5 -11.68 8.78 18.53
CA ASP A 5 -11.87 7.32 18.41
C ASP A 5 -11.43 6.74 17.05
N PHE A 6 -10.54 7.44 16.34
CA PHE A 6 -10.03 6.99 15.06
C PHE A 6 -8.54 7.26 14.90
N MET A 7 -7.91 6.49 14.02
CA MET A 7 -6.56 6.71 13.53
C MET A 7 -6.54 6.77 12.01
N TYR A 8 -5.52 7.39 11.45
CA TYR A 8 -5.25 7.34 10.02
C TYR A 8 -3.76 7.33 9.69
N ILE A 9 -3.45 6.79 8.51
CA ILE A 9 -2.14 6.85 7.85
C ILE A 9 -2.40 7.25 6.40
N LEU A 10 -1.79 8.34 5.96
CA LEU A 10 -1.82 8.81 4.58
C LEU A 10 -0.42 8.64 4.00
N TYR A 11 -0.34 7.95 2.87
CA TYR A 11 0.92 7.73 2.18
C TYR A 11 0.80 7.99 0.68
N ASN A 12 1.83 8.61 0.12
CA ASN A 12 1.91 8.96 -1.30
C ASN A 12 3.36 9.33 -1.62
N ASP A 13 3.95 8.73 -2.65
CA ASP A 13 5.29 9.09 -3.14
C ASP A 13 5.33 10.48 -3.82
N GLN A 14 4.16 11.05 -4.11
CA GLN A 14 3.95 12.41 -4.59
C GLN A 14 2.90 13.11 -3.71
N PRO A 15 3.21 13.42 -2.44
CA PRO A 15 2.22 13.96 -1.52
C PRO A 15 1.76 15.38 -1.92
N PRO A 16 0.59 15.84 -1.46
CA PRO A 16 0.06 17.16 -1.81
C PRO A 16 0.87 18.33 -1.22
N ASN A 17 1.47 18.12 -0.04
CA ASN A 17 2.03 19.20 0.79
C ASN A 17 3.56 19.24 0.82
N ARG A 18 4.27 18.36 0.09
CA ARG A 18 5.74 18.34 0.04
C ARG A 18 6.29 17.66 -1.21
N LYS A 19 7.59 17.79 -1.43
CA LYS A 19 8.29 17.17 -2.56
C LYS A 19 8.38 15.65 -2.41
N SER A 20 8.37 14.95 -3.54
CA SER A 20 8.61 13.51 -3.64
C SER A 20 9.99 13.11 -3.13
N LYS A 21 10.07 11.91 -2.55
CA LYS A 21 11.34 11.29 -2.14
C LYS A 21 11.61 10.07 -3.02
N ALA A 22 12.76 10.04 -3.68
CA ALA A 22 13.13 8.98 -4.62
C ALA A 22 13.44 7.63 -3.95
N ASN A 23 13.65 7.60 -2.63
CA ASN A 23 14.05 6.40 -1.89
C ASN A 23 12.89 5.68 -1.18
N LYS A 24 11.64 6.03 -1.51
CA LYS A 24 10.43 5.45 -0.93
C LYS A 24 9.65 4.67 -1.98
N GLY A 25 8.80 3.75 -1.53
CA GLY A 25 7.97 2.95 -2.43
C GLY A 25 7.08 3.82 -3.31
N HIS A 26 6.95 3.45 -4.59
CA HIS A 26 6.00 4.07 -5.52
C HIS A 26 4.58 3.54 -5.26
N ASN A 27 4.00 3.97 -4.15
CA ASN A 27 2.67 3.57 -3.72
C ASN A 27 1.93 4.74 -3.06
N LYS A 28 0.59 4.65 -3.07
CA LYS A 28 -0.29 5.69 -2.57
C LYS A 28 -1.54 5.09 -1.95
N GLY A 29 -2.02 5.69 -0.89
CA GLY A 29 -3.23 5.23 -0.22
C GLY A 29 -3.51 5.83 1.14
N VAL A 30 -4.59 5.31 1.72
CA VAL A 30 -5.12 5.72 3.01
C VAL A 30 -5.42 4.48 3.83
N VAL A 31 -4.98 4.46 5.08
CA VAL A 31 -5.53 3.55 6.09
C VAL A 31 -6.27 4.38 7.11
N MET A 32 -7.50 4.00 7.45
CA MET A 32 -8.26 4.63 8.52
C MET A 32 -8.95 3.56 9.35
N ALA A 33 -8.96 3.73 10.67
CA ALA A 33 -9.58 2.79 11.58
C ALA A 33 -10.30 3.53 12.72
N ASN A 34 -11.36 2.91 13.24
CA ASN A 34 -11.92 3.21 14.54
C ASN A 34 -11.71 2.02 15.49
N ASN A 35 -12.33 2.04 16.67
CA ASN A 35 -12.18 0.97 17.68
C ASN A 35 -12.77 -0.40 17.28
N THR A 36 -13.39 -0.54 16.11
CA THR A 36 -14.09 -1.78 15.69
C THR A 36 -13.71 -2.27 14.30
N SER A 37 -13.36 -1.36 13.39
CA SER A 37 -13.11 -1.66 11.99
C SER A 37 -12.37 -0.52 11.30
N GLY A 38 -12.02 -0.72 10.04
CA GLY A 38 -11.46 0.33 9.22
C GLY A 38 -11.45 -0.03 7.74
N PHE A 39 -10.72 0.76 6.96
CA PHE A 39 -10.52 0.49 5.55
C PHE A 39 -9.08 0.77 5.12
N TRP A 40 -8.70 0.09 4.06
CA TRP A 40 -7.49 0.38 3.29
C TRP A 40 -7.90 0.79 1.88
N LEU A 41 -7.54 2.01 1.51
CA LEU A 41 -7.67 2.57 0.18
C LEU A 41 -6.31 2.51 -0.51
N VAL A 42 -6.24 1.85 -1.65
CA VAL A 42 -5.08 1.86 -2.56
C VAL A 42 -5.48 2.66 -3.79
N HIS A 43 -4.61 3.57 -4.25
CA HIS A 43 -4.89 4.36 -5.44
C HIS A 43 -3.62 4.76 -6.22
N SER A 44 -3.82 5.29 -7.42
CA SER A 44 -2.73 5.77 -8.29
C SER A 44 -2.58 7.30 -8.33
N VAL A 45 -3.49 8.06 -7.72
CA VAL A 45 -3.57 9.53 -7.84
C VAL A 45 -2.46 10.30 -7.10
N PRO A 46 -1.58 11.04 -7.80
CA PRO A 46 -0.60 11.94 -7.19
C PRO A 46 -1.29 13.10 -6.46
N HIS A 47 -0.68 13.61 -5.38
CA HIS A 47 -1.17 14.74 -4.59
C HIS A 47 -2.55 14.50 -3.94
N PHE A 48 -2.89 13.24 -3.64
CA PHE A 48 -4.13 12.84 -2.99
C PHE A 48 -3.87 11.93 -1.78
N PRO A 49 -4.70 12.00 -0.72
CA PRO A 49 -5.66 13.08 -0.41
C PRO A 49 -5.00 14.33 0.19
N GLU A 50 -5.61 15.50 -0.06
CA GLU A 50 -5.28 16.76 0.62
C GLU A 50 -5.59 16.66 2.12
N THR A 51 -4.73 17.22 2.97
CA THR A 51 -4.97 17.33 4.42
C THR A 51 -5.45 18.75 4.77
N GLY A 52 -6.70 19.06 4.47
CA GLY A 52 -7.29 20.39 4.66
C GLY A 52 -8.77 20.33 5.06
N VAL A 53 -9.41 21.50 5.16
CA VAL A 53 -10.80 21.65 5.64
C VAL A 53 -11.84 21.15 4.65
N SER A 54 -11.49 21.02 3.36
CA SER A 54 -12.41 20.58 2.31
C SER A 54 -11.79 19.49 1.45
N TYR A 55 -12.67 18.62 0.92
CA TYR A 55 -12.28 17.62 -0.05
C TYR A 55 -11.92 18.28 -1.39
N ILE A 56 -10.75 17.95 -1.91
CA ILE A 56 -10.31 18.37 -3.24
C ILE A 56 -9.76 17.14 -3.96
N PHE A 57 -10.29 16.87 -5.16
CA PHE A 57 -9.69 15.91 -6.08
C PHE A 57 -8.66 16.64 -6.95
N PRO A 58 -7.38 16.24 -6.95
CA PRO A 58 -6.34 16.99 -7.63
C PRO A 58 -6.49 16.89 -9.14
N ARG A 59 -6.24 18.00 -9.84
CA ARG A 59 -6.31 18.06 -11.31
C ARG A 59 -5.37 17.06 -11.99
N THR A 60 -4.26 16.69 -11.34
CA THR A 60 -3.34 15.65 -11.81
C THR A 60 -4.01 14.29 -11.96
N GLY A 61 -5.00 13.97 -11.13
CA GLY A 61 -5.80 12.75 -11.22
C GLY A 61 -6.77 12.73 -12.41
N ALA A 62 -6.99 13.85 -13.10
CA ALA A 62 -7.88 13.94 -14.26
C ALA A 62 -7.15 13.82 -15.61
N VAL A 63 -5.81 13.79 -15.62
CA VAL A 63 -5.01 13.75 -16.86
C VAL A 63 -4.89 12.33 -17.41
N PHE A 64 -4.70 11.34 -16.53
CA PHE A 64 -4.56 9.92 -16.90
C PHE A 64 -5.61 9.10 -16.17
N GLY A 65 -5.97 7.93 -16.72
CA GLY A 65 -6.81 6.96 -16.02
C GLY A 65 -6.23 6.62 -14.65
N GLN A 66 -7.09 6.63 -13.62
CA GLN A 66 -6.70 6.33 -12.25
C GLN A 66 -7.51 5.15 -11.72
N SER A 67 -6.89 4.33 -10.89
CA SER A 67 -7.55 3.21 -10.22
C SER A 67 -7.67 3.48 -8.71
N PHE A 68 -8.78 3.02 -8.13
CA PHE A 68 -9.02 3.01 -6.70
C PHE A 68 -9.56 1.65 -6.27
N LEU A 69 -9.03 1.12 -5.17
CA LEU A 69 -9.55 -0.07 -4.50
C LEU A 69 -9.70 0.25 -3.01
N CYS A 70 -10.90 0.10 -2.47
CA CYS A 70 -11.19 0.32 -1.06
C CYS A 70 -11.71 -0.97 -0.42
N ILE A 71 -11.02 -1.46 0.60
CA ILE A 71 -11.35 -2.71 1.28
C ILE A 71 -11.70 -2.39 2.73
N SER A 72 -12.95 -2.65 3.13
CA SER A 72 -13.38 -2.56 4.53
C SER A 72 -13.03 -3.84 5.30
N MET A 73 -12.39 -3.71 6.46
CA MET A 73 -11.84 -4.82 7.24
C MET A 73 -12.18 -4.70 8.74
N ASP A 74 -12.16 -5.82 9.45
CA ASP A 74 -12.04 -5.82 10.91
C ASP A 74 -10.61 -5.42 11.32
N LEU A 75 -10.37 -5.20 12.61
CA LEU A 75 -9.06 -4.75 13.09
C LEU A 75 -7.94 -5.76 12.84
N ASN A 76 -8.24 -7.06 12.86
CA ASN A 76 -7.24 -8.10 12.64
C ASN A 76 -6.72 -8.07 11.19
N ASN A 77 -7.63 -8.07 10.21
CA ASN A 77 -7.28 -7.97 8.79
C ASN A 77 -6.71 -6.59 8.45
N LEU A 78 -7.16 -5.53 9.12
CA LEU A 78 -6.61 -4.20 8.90
C LEU A 78 -5.17 -4.09 9.43
N ASN A 79 -4.87 -4.66 10.60
CA ASN A 79 -3.51 -4.64 11.15
C ASN A 79 -2.50 -5.34 10.23
N ASN A 80 -2.92 -6.39 9.54
CA ASN A 80 -2.13 -7.09 8.52
C ASN A 80 -1.66 -6.16 7.37
N VAL A 81 -2.42 -5.12 7.03
CA VAL A 81 -1.99 -4.10 6.07
C VAL A 81 -0.70 -3.41 6.53
N GLY A 82 -0.52 -3.22 7.83
CA GLY A 82 0.70 -2.67 8.40
C GLY A 82 1.95 -3.49 8.09
N ILE A 83 1.82 -4.81 7.95
CA ILE A 83 2.92 -5.67 7.52
C ILE A 83 3.28 -5.34 6.06
N GLN A 84 2.29 -5.28 5.16
CA GLN A 84 2.53 -4.94 3.75
C GLN A 84 3.17 -3.56 3.58
N LEU A 85 2.73 -2.57 4.37
CA LEU A 85 3.34 -1.23 4.34
C LEU A 85 4.80 -1.24 4.84
N GLN A 86 5.17 -2.06 5.83
CA GLN A 86 6.56 -2.21 6.24
C GLN A 86 7.45 -2.77 5.12
N TYR A 87 6.91 -3.66 4.27
CA TYR A 87 7.60 -4.15 3.08
C TYR A 87 7.69 -3.09 1.98
N ASN A 88 6.60 -2.34 1.74
CA ASN A 88 6.56 -1.38 0.64
C ASN A 88 7.37 -0.10 0.89
N GLU A 89 7.72 0.20 2.14
CA GLU A 89 8.45 1.41 2.54
C GLU A 89 7.80 2.71 2.01
N PRO A 90 6.48 2.94 2.22
CA PRO A 90 5.77 4.08 1.66
C PRO A 90 6.26 5.42 2.23
N GLU A 91 6.01 6.49 1.49
CA GLU A 91 6.19 7.85 1.99
C GLU A 91 4.95 8.32 2.77
N ILE A 92 5.00 8.21 4.09
CA ILE A 92 3.90 8.62 4.99
C ILE A 92 3.96 10.12 5.24
N TYR A 93 2.95 10.86 4.76
CA TYR A 93 2.91 12.33 4.82
C TYR A 93 1.89 12.93 5.79
N GLY A 94 0.98 12.10 6.31
CA GLY A 94 0.09 12.48 7.38
C GLY A 94 -0.33 11.27 8.19
N GLN A 95 -0.35 11.39 9.51
CA GLN A 95 -0.83 10.33 10.38
C GLN A 95 -1.33 10.88 11.71
N ASP A 96 -2.27 10.16 12.31
CA ASP A 96 -2.72 10.37 13.68
C ASP A 96 -3.04 8.98 14.24
N ILE A 97 -2.31 8.56 15.27
CA ILE A 97 -2.47 7.25 15.90
C ILE A 97 -2.61 7.46 17.40
N ASN A 98 -3.85 7.36 17.88
CA ASN A 98 -4.12 7.42 19.31
C ASN A 98 -3.56 6.18 20.04
N SER A 99 -3.33 6.31 21.35
CA SER A 99 -2.71 5.25 22.16
C SER A 99 -3.53 3.95 22.21
N ASN A 100 -4.86 4.04 22.17
CA ASN A 100 -5.75 2.88 22.27
C ASN A 100 -5.68 2.00 21.01
N LEU A 101 -5.76 2.64 19.84
CA LEU A 101 -5.65 1.99 18.54
C LEU A 101 -4.22 1.55 18.26
N LYS A 102 -3.20 2.24 18.77
CA LYS A 102 -1.81 1.79 18.70
C LYS A 102 -1.61 0.38 19.26
N ASN A 103 -2.25 0.07 20.38
CA ASN A 103 -2.16 -1.25 21.00
C ASN A 103 -2.96 -2.32 20.23
N SER A 104 -4.07 -1.92 19.62
CA SER A 104 -4.95 -2.82 18.85
C SER A 104 -4.43 -3.07 17.42
N LEU A 105 -3.63 -2.15 16.88
CA LEU A 105 -3.11 -2.14 15.51
C LEU A 105 -1.58 -1.93 15.51
N PRO A 106 -0.80 -2.82 16.16
CA PRO A 106 0.62 -2.63 16.38
C PRO A 106 1.46 -2.59 15.10
N ASP A 107 1.09 -3.32 14.05
CA ASP A 107 1.86 -3.35 12.81
C ASP A 107 1.58 -2.14 11.92
N LEU A 108 0.36 -1.59 11.98
CA LEU A 108 0.08 -0.27 11.41
C LEU A 108 0.85 0.82 12.17
N ALA A 109 0.93 0.73 13.50
CA ALA A 109 1.74 1.66 14.29
C ALA A 109 3.24 1.57 13.96
N LYS A 110 3.77 0.38 13.70
CA LYS A 110 5.15 0.19 13.21
C LYS A 110 5.35 0.81 11.83
N ALA A 111 4.46 0.56 10.87
CA ALA A 111 4.52 1.14 9.54
C ALA A 111 4.52 2.68 9.60
N ALA A 112 3.60 3.25 10.41
CA ALA A 112 3.52 4.68 10.72
C ALA A 112 4.79 5.28 11.32
N ALA A 113 5.51 4.50 12.13
CA ALA A 113 6.81 4.86 12.68
C ALA A 113 7.98 4.63 11.70
N ASN A 114 7.71 4.35 10.42
CA ASN A 114 8.71 4.01 9.39
C ASN A 114 9.59 2.79 9.75
N VAL A 115 9.06 1.82 10.50
CA VAL A 115 9.71 0.52 10.63
C VAL A 115 9.65 -0.18 9.27
N THR A 116 10.77 -0.72 8.80
CA THR A 116 10.85 -1.41 7.51
C THR A 116 11.53 -2.76 7.65
N ILE A 117 11.32 -3.64 6.67
CA ILE A 117 11.90 -4.98 6.64
C ILE A 117 13.42 -4.90 6.39
N GLN A 118 14.21 -5.49 7.29
CA GLN A 118 15.67 -5.46 7.24
C GLN A 118 16.30 -6.75 6.71
N ASN A 119 15.54 -7.85 6.66
CA ASN A 119 16.05 -9.17 6.33
C ASN A 119 15.17 -9.87 5.29
N ALA A 120 15.75 -10.80 4.55
CA ALA A 120 15.02 -11.66 3.64
C ALA A 120 13.95 -12.51 4.40
N PRO A 121 12.84 -12.90 3.74
CA PRO A 121 12.52 -12.68 2.32
C PRO A 121 12.20 -11.21 2.00
N TRP A 122 12.57 -10.75 0.81
CA TRP A 122 12.36 -9.36 0.35
C TRP A 122 10.95 -9.11 -0.22
N TYR A 123 10.03 -10.02 0.03
CA TYR A 123 8.64 -9.96 -0.39
C TYR A 123 7.75 -10.63 0.65
N HIS A 124 6.47 -10.32 0.59
CA HIS A 124 5.46 -10.91 1.46
C HIS A 124 4.14 -11.06 0.71
N VAL A 125 3.51 -12.22 0.87
CA VAL A 125 2.22 -12.55 0.26
C VAL A 125 1.28 -12.96 1.37
N MET A 126 0.09 -12.38 1.41
CA MET A 126 -0.89 -12.73 2.42
C MET A 126 -2.32 -12.54 1.95
N ASN A 127 -3.23 -13.34 2.53
CA ASN A 127 -4.66 -13.12 2.38
C ASN A 127 -5.15 -12.02 3.33
N ILE A 128 -5.96 -11.14 2.78
CA ILE A 128 -6.72 -10.13 3.50
C ILE A 128 -8.20 -10.41 3.22
N VAL A 129 -9.01 -10.43 4.28
CA VAL A 129 -10.44 -10.72 4.18
C VAL A 129 -11.24 -9.47 4.51
N SER A 130 -12.16 -9.08 3.62
CA SER A 130 -13.08 -7.97 3.90
C SER A 130 -14.08 -8.34 4.99
N ARG A 131 -14.74 -7.35 5.59
CA ARG A 131 -15.81 -7.57 6.58
C ARG A 131 -16.96 -8.44 6.07
N LYS A 132 -17.11 -8.58 4.75
CA LYS A 132 -18.15 -9.41 4.12
C LYS A 132 -17.60 -10.72 3.56
N GLY A 133 -16.36 -11.08 3.86
CA GLY A 133 -15.77 -12.37 3.51
C GLY A 133 -15.10 -12.42 2.14
N THR A 134 -15.04 -11.31 1.39
CA THR A 134 -14.29 -11.26 0.13
C THR A 134 -12.80 -11.40 0.42
N GLN A 135 -12.16 -12.38 -0.22
CA GLN A 135 -10.73 -12.63 -0.06
C GLN A 135 -9.93 -11.82 -1.09
N PHE A 136 -8.84 -11.23 -0.64
CA PHE A 136 -7.87 -10.52 -1.45
C PHE A 136 -6.49 -11.10 -1.17
N LEU A 137 -5.79 -11.56 -2.21
CA LEU A 137 -4.39 -11.93 -2.10
C LEU A 137 -3.54 -10.69 -2.31
N SER A 138 -2.82 -10.27 -1.27
CA SER A 138 -2.00 -9.06 -1.25
C SER A 138 -0.53 -9.42 -1.42
N PHE A 139 0.14 -8.72 -2.33
CA PHE A 139 1.55 -8.90 -2.65
C PHE A 139 2.33 -7.63 -2.29
N ALA A 140 3.43 -7.78 -1.57
CA ALA A 140 4.34 -6.70 -1.24
C ALA A 140 5.78 -7.10 -1.53
N LYS A 141 6.59 -6.12 -1.95
CA LYS A 141 8.04 -6.27 -2.11
C LYS A 141 8.77 -5.08 -1.50
N THR A 142 10.00 -5.31 -1.08
CA THR A 142 10.96 -4.25 -0.72
C THR A 142 11.78 -3.84 -1.94
N ARG A 143 12.56 -2.78 -1.81
CA ARG A 143 13.56 -2.37 -2.82
C ARG A 143 14.62 -3.44 -3.09
N ASN A 144 14.84 -4.39 -2.17
CA ASN A 144 15.83 -5.46 -2.29
C ASN A 144 15.31 -6.71 -3.04
N PHE A 145 14.05 -6.71 -3.50
CA PHE A 145 13.47 -7.86 -4.19
C PHE A 145 14.20 -8.22 -5.50
N ASN A 146 14.69 -7.22 -6.24
CA ASN A 146 15.59 -7.37 -7.41
C ASN A 146 15.13 -8.38 -8.48
N LYS A 147 13.82 -8.55 -8.61
CA LYS A 147 13.14 -9.46 -9.55
C LYS A 147 11.89 -8.79 -10.11
N ASP A 148 11.32 -9.36 -11.16
CA ASP A 148 10.08 -8.85 -11.75
C ASP A 148 8.90 -9.17 -10.83
N LEU A 149 8.08 -8.17 -10.49
CA LEU A 149 6.96 -8.40 -9.58
C LEU A 149 5.95 -9.39 -10.16
N TYR A 150 5.58 -9.22 -11.42
CA TYR A 150 4.54 -10.03 -12.03
C TYR A 150 5.07 -11.42 -12.39
N GLU A 151 6.23 -11.46 -13.05
CA GLU A 151 6.81 -12.70 -13.58
C GLU A 151 7.44 -13.60 -12.49
N ASP A 152 8.03 -13.02 -11.43
CA ASP A 152 8.71 -13.79 -10.37
C ASP A 152 7.88 -14.00 -9.11
N LEU A 153 6.77 -13.27 -8.94
CA LEU A 153 5.96 -13.36 -7.72
C LEU A 153 4.48 -13.56 -8.02
N VAL A 154 3.83 -12.65 -8.75
CA VAL A 154 2.36 -12.66 -8.86
C VAL A 154 1.86 -13.84 -9.72
N ALA A 155 2.33 -13.98 -10.96
CA ALA A 155 1.89 -15.05 -11.87
C ALA A 155 2.17 -16.46 -11.32
N PRO A 156 3.38 -16.76 -10.78
CA PRO A 156 3.65 -18.05 -10.16
C PRO A 156 2.81 -18.32 -8.91
N SER A 157 2.50 -17.30 -8.10
CA SER A 157 1.68 -17.47 -6.89
C SER A 157 0.20 -17.69 -7.20
N LEU A 158 -0.28 -17.15 -8.32
CA LEU A 158 -1.66 -17.32 -8.78
C LEU A 158 -1.84 -18.53 -9.70
N GLU A 159 -0.75 -19.18 -10.11
CA GLU A 159 -0.75 -20.26 -11.09
C GLU A 159 -1.50 -19.91 -12.38
N THR A 160 -1.31 -18.67 -12.87
CA THR A 160 -1.92 -18.18 -14.11
C THR A 160 -1.01 -17.20 -14.82
N ASP A 161 -1.12 -17.15 -16.14
CA ASP A 161 -0.53 -16.10 -16.95
C ASP A 161 -1.22 -14.75 -16.69
N LEU A 162 -0.48 -13.65 -16.81
CA LEU A 162 -0.96 -12.30 -16.58
C LEU A 162 -0.70 -11.40 -17.79
N PHE A 163 -1.74 -10.71 -18.27
CA PHE A 163 -1.59 -9.62 -19.23
C PHE A 163 -1.23 -8.34 -18.49
N VAL A 164 0.06 -8.01 -18.44
CA VAL A 164 0.57 -6.82 -17.76
C VAL A 164 1.22 -5.86 -18.74
N GLU A 165 0.94 -4.57 -18.56
CA GLU A 165 1.68 -3.49 -19.20
C GLU A 165 2.65 -2.90 -18.18
N THR A 166 3.91 -2.75 -18.57
CA THR A 166 4.91 -2.02 -17.77
C THR A 166 5.32 -0.76 -18.51
N TRP A 167 5.73 0.27 -17.77
CA TRP A 167 6.24 1.50 -18.39
C TRP A 167 7.50 1.18 -19.20
N PRO A 168 7.47 1.34 -20.54
CA PRO A 168 8.53 0.81 -21.39
C PRO A 168 9.88 1.48 -21.16
N ASN A 169 9.91 2.70 -20.62
CA ASN A 169 11.13 3.50 -20.42
C ASN A 169 11.55 3.63 -18.94
N GLY A 170 11.16 2.68 -18.09
CA GLY A 170 11.60 2.65 -16.69
C GLY A 170 13.10 2.34 -16.53
N PRO A 171 13.75 2.85 -15.48
CA PRO A 171 15.09 2.41 -15.10
C PRO A 171 15.08 0.92 -14.69
N GLY A 172 16.12 0.17 -15.03
CA GLY A 172 16.25 -1.24 -14.62
C GLY A 172 15.35 -2.20 -15.41
N ARG A 173 15.32 -2.08 -16.74
CA ARG A 173 14.63 -3.05 -17.62
C ARG A 173 15.16 -4.46 -17.35
N LEU A 174 14.30 -5.33 -16.86
CA LEU A 174 14.59 -6.75 -16.71
C LEU A 174 14.51 -7.42 -18.09
N GLN A 175 15.32 -8.45 -18.31
CA GLN A 175 15.25 -9.25 -19.53
C GLN A 175 13.96 -10.06 -19.52
N SER A 176 13.25 -10.10 -20.65
CA SER A 176 12.07 -10.96 -20.80
C SER A 176 12.47 -12.43 -20.65
N ASN A 177 11.74 -13.18 -19.83
CA ASN A 177 11.93 -14.61 -19.68
C ASN A 177 10.65 -15.38 -20.03
N CYS A 178 10.65 -15.95 -21.23
CA CYS A 178 9.50 -16.71 -21.77
C CYS A 178 9.51 -18.20 -21.39
N THR A 179 10.43 -18.64 -20.52
CA THR A 179 10.62 -20.08 -20.20
C THR A 179 9.83 -20.54 -18.97
N LYS A 180 9.27 -19.61 -18.19
CA LYS A 180 8.47 -19.93 -17.02
C LYS A 180 7.11 -20.51 -17.40
N ARG A 181 6.58 -21.35 -16.50
CA ARG A 181 5.26 -22.00 -16.64
C ARG A 181 4.12 -20.99 -16.62
N PHE A 182 4.22 -19.99 -15.74
CA PHE A 182 3.27 -18.88 -15.62
C PHE A 182 4.03 -17.59 -15.90
N LYS A 183 3.46 -16.71 -16.73
CA LYS A 183 4.11 -15.48 -17.19
C LYS A 183 3.12 -14.33 -17.34
#